data_AF-A0A6B0SRI6-F1
#
_entry.id   AF-A0A6B0SRI6-F1
#
_cell.length_a   1.000
_cell.length_b   1.000
_cell.length_c   1.000
_cell.angle_alpha   90.00
_cell.angle_beta   90.00
_cell.angle_gamma   90.00
#
_symmetry.space_group_name_H-M   'P 1'
#
loop_
_entity.id
_entity.type
_entity.pdbx_description
1 polymer ?
#
loop_
_entity_poly.entity_id
_entity_poly.type
_entity_poly.pdbx_seq_one_letter_code
_entity_poly.pdbx_strand_id
1 'polypeptide(L)'
;MTDPPVVGNLTRARRDPRVRGAVGVGVLFLAVQLLALAAAPRLAGSGVSYGSGGDALVPLVLGLVVGTVLSLAVVRYGASRRLVRGVMLVSLGAAQWFALSAFLGSLAGAVAAAAGTLLAWRVPRPAVRNAVAVVGVAGGAALFGASLAPAYAAGALVLAAGYDAYAVYGSGHMLDMADASADLRVPSMFVVPTDDGYDDANATVTGEGTPAATLLGAGDALFPAMLTASVGVGAPGSLAAAAPLLGSLVGLAALQVLVHRVRGVHAGLPFVNGGALAGWLVVVLA
;
A
#
# COMPACT_ATOMS: atom_id res chain seq x y z
N MET A 1 45.39 15.40 25.83
CA MET A 1 44.09 14.82 26.22
C MET A 1 43.14 15.11 25.06
N THR A 2 43.10 14.20 24.08
CA THR A 2 42.27 14.34 22.87
C THR A 2 40.95 13.64 23.15
N ASP A 3 39.84 14.38 23.10
CA ASP A 3 38.51 13.79 23.19
C ASP A 3 38.32 12.74 22.08
N PRO A 4 37.74 11.56 22.39
CA PRO A 4 37.41 10.59 21.37
C PRO A 4 36.23 11.07 20.52
N PRO A 5 36.15 10.64 19.23
CA PRO A 5 35.14 11.13 18.31
C PRO A 5 33.74 10.63 18.69
N VAL A 6 32.74 11.46 18.37
CA VAL A 6 31.30 11.27 18.58
C VAL A 6 30.79 10.00 17.85
N VAL A 7 30.94 8.83 18.48
CA VAL A 7 30.25 7.60 18.06
C VAL A 7 28.91 7.53 18.80
N GLY A 8 28.01 8.47 18.50
CA GLY A 8 26.77 8.67 19.26
C GLY A 8 25.48 8.84 18.45
N ASN A 9 25.50 8.68 17.13
CA ASN A 9 24.38 9.15 16.29
C ASN A 9 23.41 8.08 15.75
N LEU A 10 23.83 6.81 15.59
CA LEU A 10 22.95 5.79 14.98
C LEU A 10 21.95 5.17 15.98
N THR A 11 22.34 5.03 17.26
CA THR A 11 21.50 4.43 18.31
C THR A 11 20.42 5.40 18.81
N ARG A 12 20.66 6.72 18.80
CA ARG A 12 19.63 7.73 19.08
C ARG A 12 18.62 7.88 17.95
N ALA A 13 19.08 7.87 16.68
CA ALA A 13 18.18 7.97 15.52
C ALA A 13 17.18 6.80 15.44
N ARG A 14 17.60 5.56 15.79
CA ARG A 14 16.69 4.39 15.88
C ARG A 14 15.63 4.50 16.99
N ARG A 15 15.83 5.35 17.99
CA ARG A 15 14.88 5.59 19.08
C ARG A 15 13.91 6.72 18.79
N ASP A 16 14.10 7.49 17.73
CA ASP A 16 13.14 8.50 17.31
C ASP A 16 11.85 7.82 16.81
N PRO A 17 10.71 8.05 17.46
CA PRO A 17 9.42 7.49 17.06
C PRO A 17 9.09 7.74 15.58
N ARG A 18 9.50 8.90 15.03
CA ARG A 18 9.27 9.28 13.64
C ARG A 18 10.08 8.44 12.66
N VAL A 19 11.35 8.18 13.00
CA VAL A 19 12.24 7.34 12.19
C VAL A 19 11.78 5.88 12.24
N ARG A 20 11.36 5.38 13.41
CA ARG A 20 10.77 4.03 13.54
C ARG A 20 9.55 3.85 12.64
N GLY A 21 8.64 4.83 12.66
CA GLY A 21 7.46 4.85 11.80
C GLY A 21 7.79 4.85 10.31
N ALA A 22 8.66 5.76 9.87
CA ALA A 22 9.09 5.88 8.48
C ALA A 22 9.78 4.61 7.96
N VAL A 23 10.68 4.03 8.75
CA VAL A 23 11.37 2.78 8.41
C VAL A 23 10.39 1.62 8.35
N GLY A 24 9.48 1.50 9.32
CA GLY A 24 8.47 0.43 9.33
C GLY A 24 7.56 0.49 8.10
N VAL A 25 7.09 1.69 7.74
CA VAL A 25 6.30 1.90 6.52
C VAL A 25 7.10 1.55 5.27
N GLY A 26 8.37 1.97 5.20
CA GLY A 26 9.26 1.64 4.10
C GLY A 26 9.48 0.13 3.93
N VAL A 27 9.61 -0.61 5.05
CA VAL A 27 9.74 -2.07 5.04
C VAL A 27 8.46 -2.74 4.56
N LEU A 28 7.29 -2.31 5.03
CA LEU A 28 6.00 -2.87 4.57
C LEU A 28 5.77 -2.59 3.09
N PHE A 29 6.05 -1.37 2.64
CA PHE A 29 5.97 -0.96 1.24
C PHE A 29 6.90 -1.81 0.36
N LEU A 30 8.16 -1.98 0.76
CA LEU A 30 9.12 -2.82 0.05
C LEU A 30 8.68 -4.28 0.02
N ALA A 31 8.12 -4.80 1.11
CA ALA A 31 7.62 -6.18 1.15
C ALA A 31 6.47 -6.41 0.16
N VAL A 32 5.54 -5.46 0.04
CA VAL A 32 4.47 -5.50 -0.98
C VAL A 32 5.06 -5.55 -2.38
N GLN A 33 5.97 -4.62 -2.69
CA GLN A 33 6.62 -4.51 -3.99
C GLN A 33 7.35 -5.81 -4.39
N LEU A 34 8.17 -6.35 -3.49
CA LEU A 34 8.95 -7.57 -3.75
C LEU A 34 8.04 -8.80 -3.90
N LEU A 35 7.02 -8.93 -3.04
CA LEU A 35 6.09 -10.05 -3.12
C LEU A 35 5.24 -9.99 -4.40
N ALA A 36 4.78 -8.80 -4.79
CA ALA A 36 4.03 -8.62 -6.04
C ALA A 36 4.90 -8.93 -7.28
N LEU A 37 6.14 -8.42 -7.30
CA LEU A 37 7.12 -8.70 -8.36
C LEU A 37 7.45 -10.19 -8.47
N ALA A 38 7.49 -10.90 -7.34
CA ALA A 38 7.70 -12.36 -7.33
C ALA A 38 6.44 -13.14 -7.74
N ALA A 39 5.25 -12.69 -7.35
CA ALA A 39 4.01 -13.42 -7.57
C ALA A 39 3.47 -13.27 -9.00
N ALA A 40 3.58 -12.08 -9.60
CA ALA A 40 2.94 -11.79 -10.89
C ALA A 40 3.42 -12.68 -12.05
N PRO A 41 4.73 -12.92 -12.26
CA PRO A 41 5.18 -13.82 -13.33
C PRO A 41 4.68 -15.26 -13.15
N ARG A 42 4.52 -15.71 -11.89
CA ARG A 42 4.01 -17.05 -11.56
C ARG A 42 2.50 -17.16 -11.83
N LEU A 43 1.75 -16.09 -11.55
CA LEU A 43 0.32 -16.02 -11.90
C LEU A 43 0.09 -15.98 -13.41
N ALA A 44 0.87 -15.17 -14.12
CA ALA A 44 0.82 -15.13 -15.58
C ALA A 44 1.13 -16.50 -16.19
N GLY A 45 2.15 -17.20 -15.67
CA GLY A 45 2.53 -18.55 -16.11
C GLY A 45 1.51 -19.64 -15.81
N SER A 46 0.62 -19.45 -14.83
CA SER A 46 -0.46 -20.40 -14.51
C SER A 46 -1.77 -20.11 -15.24
N GLY A 47 -1.78 -19.12 -16.14
CA GLY A 47 -2.98 -18.69 -16.89
C GLY A 47 -3.95 -17.85 -16.07
N VAL A 48 -3.58 -17.43 -14.85
CA VAL A 48 -4.42 -16.58 -14.00
C VAL A 48 -4.18 -15.11 -14.37
N SER A 49 -5.01 -14.59 -15.27
CA SER A 49 -5.05 -13.16 -15.66
C SER A 49 -6.46 -12.74 -16.07
N TYR A 50 -6.74 -11.44 -16.07
CA TYR A 50 -8.00 -10.86 -16.53
C TYR A 50 -8.08 -10.67 -18.06
N GLY A 51 -7.15 -11.23 -18.83
CA GLY A 51 -7.08 -11.06 -20.29
C GLY A 51 -5.74 -10.48 -20.72
N SER A 52 -5.76 -9.71 -21.81
CA SER A 52 -4.54 -9.17 -22.42
C SER A 52 -4.57 -7.65 -22.55
N GLY A 53 -3.40 -7.02 -22.59
CA GLY A 53 -3.30 -5.58 -22.81
C GLY A 53 -3.96 -4.76 -21.69
N GLY A 54 -5.13 -4.19 -21.98
CA GLY A 54 -5.86 -3.27 -21.11
C GLY A 54 -7.13 -3.84 -20.49
N ASP A 55 -7.49 -5.10 -20.75
CA ASP A 55 -8.76 -5.71 -20.32
C ASP A 55 -8.97 -5.61 -18.80
N ALA A 56 -7.89 -5.72 -18.04
CA ALA A 56 -7.88 -5.63 -16.59
C ALA A 56 -8.19 -4.24 -16.02
N LEU A 57 -8.29 -3.19 -16.86
CA LEU A 57 -8.75 -1.87 -16.43
C LEU A 57 -10.21 -1.90 -15.97
N VAL A 58 -11.05 -2.71 -16.62
CA VAL A 58 -12.47 -2.83 -16.24
C VAL A 58 -12.63 -3.40 -14.83
N PRO A 59 -12.08 -4.57 -14.47
CA PRO A 59 -12.16 -5.07 -13.10
C PRO A 59 -11.42 -4.18 -12.10
N LEU A 60 -10.35 -3.48 -12.49
CA LEU A 60 -9.66 -2.51 -11.63
C LEU A 60 -10.59 -1.36 -11.24
N VAL A 61 -11.20 -0.70 -12.23
CA VAL A 61 -12.12 0.42 -12.02
C VAL A 61 -13.37 -0.05 -11.27
N LEU A 62 -13.93 -1.20 -11.65
CA LEU A 62 -15.09 -1.76 -10.96
C LEU A 62 -14.77 -2.08 -9.49
N GLY A 63 -13.60 -2.66 -9.20
CA GLY A 63 -13.14 -2.91 -7.83
C GLY A 63 -13.03 -1.61 -7.02
N LEU A 64 -12.48 -0.55 -7.61
CA LEU A 64 -12.38 0.77 -6.97
C LEU A 64 -13.77 1.35 -6.68
N VAL A 65 -14.67 1.34 -7.67
CA VAL A 65 -16.05 1.83 -7.53
C VAL A 65 -16.80 1.06 -6.44
N VAL A 66 -16.71 -0.27 -6.44
CA VAL A 66 -17.32 -1.13 -5.41
C VAL A 66 -16.77 -0.79 -4.03
N GLY A 67 -15.45 -0.61 -3.91
CA GLY A 67 -14.81 -0.18 -2.67
C GLY A 67 -15.38 1.15 -2.17
N THR A 68 -15.45 2.16 -3.03
CA THR A 68 -16.01 3.48 -2.69
C THR A 68 -17.48 3.40 -2.30
N VAL A 69 -18.31 2.67 -3.06
CA VAL A 69 -19.74 2.50 -2.75
C VAL A 69 -19.92 1.80 -1.40
N LEU A 70 -19.13 0.77 -1.11
CA LEU A 70 -19.18 0.08 0.18
C LEU A 70 -18.78 1.01 1.34
N SER A 71 -17.74 1.82 1.16
CA SER A 71 -17.33 2.84 2.15
C SER A 71 -18.43 3.88 2.38
N LEU A 72 -19.04 4.40 1.32
CA LEU A 72 -20.16 5.34 1.41
C LEU A 72 -21.39 4.71 2.08
N ALA A 73 -21.65 3.43 1.82
CA ALA A 73 -22.78 2.75 2.42
C ALA A 73 -22.70 2.69 3.96
N VAL A 74 -21.48 2.56 4.49
CA VAL A 74 -21.23 2.62 5.94
C VAL A 74 -21.54 3.99 6.49
N VAL A 75 -20.98 5.03 5.86
CA VAL A 75 -21.03 6.41 6.35
C VAL A 75 -22.45 6.95 6.24
N ARG A 76 -23.11 6.73 5.11
CA ARG A 76 -24.40 7.38 4.81
C ARG A 76 -25.61 6.61 5.29
N TYR A 77 -25.59 5.28 5.24
CA TYR A 77 -26.76 4.45 5.54
C TYR A 77 -26.62 3.68 6.86
N GLY A 78 -25.56 3.91 7.64
CA GLY A 78 -25.34 3.22 8.91
C GLY A 78 -25.26 1.70 8.74
N ALA A 79 -24.78 1.23 7.58
CA ALA A 79 -24.66 -0.19 7.29
C ALA A 79 -23.94 -0.89 8.45
N SER A 80 -24.44 -2.08 8.84
CA SER A 80 -23.94 -2.73 10.05
C SER A 80 -22.41 -2.92 9.97
N ARG A 81 -21.68 -2.40 10.97
CA ARG A 81 -20.22 -2.47 11.02
C ARG A 81 -19.69 -3.90 10.86
N ARG A 82 -20.48 -4.90 11.27
CA ARG A 82 -20.19 -6.33 11.10
C ARG A 82 -20.22 -6.78 9.64
N LEU A 83 -21.22 -6.36 8.87
CA LEU A 83 -21.34 -6.72 7.46
C LEU A 83 -20.14 -6.18 6.67
N VAL A 84 -19.82 -4.89 6.85
CA VAL A 84 -18.72 -4.25 6.13
C VAL A 84 -17.39 -4.88 6.51
N ARG A 85 -17.15 -5.11 7.80
CA ARG A 85 -15.96 -5.81 8.28
C ARG A 85 -15.86 -7.22 7.67
N GLY A 86 -16.99 -7.93 7.54
CA GLY A 86 -17.07 -9.22 6.87
C GLY A 86 -16.67 -9.14 5.40
N VAL A 87 -17.26 -8.20 4.65
CA VAL A 87 -16.92 -7.98 3.23
C VAL A 87 -15.45 -7.62 3.06
N MET A 88 -14.92 -6.71 3.88
CA MET A 88 -13.49 -6.34 3.85
C MET A 88 -12.57 -7.53 4.12
N LEU A 89 -12.91 -8.39 5.09
CA LEU A 89 -12.14 -9.60 5.39
C LEU A 89 -12.20 -10.61 4.24
N VAL A 90 -13.36 -10.77 3.58
CA VAL A 90 -13.50 -11.63 2.40
C VAL A 90 -12.69 -11.08 1.23
N SER A 91 -12.77 -9.78 0.95
CA SER A 91 -11.96 -9.12 -0.09
C SER A 91 -10.47 -9.26 0.19
N LEU A 92 -10.05 -9.10 1.45
CA LEU A 92 -8.66 -9.30 1.86
C LEU A 92 -8.21 -10.75 1.65
N GLY A 93 -9.01 -11.73 2.07
CA GLY A 93 -8.72 -13.15 1.86
C GLY A 93 -8.65 -13.52 0.37
N ALA A 94 -9.55 -12.99 -0.46
CA ALA A 94 -9.50 -13.17 -1.91
C ALA A 94 -8.21 -12.58 -2.51
N ALA A 95 -7.80 -11.38 -2.07
CA ALA A 95 -6.55 -10.77 -2.51
C ALA A 95 -5.33 -11.61 -2.08
N GLN A 96 -5.32 -12.12 -0.85
CA GLN A 96 -4.27 -13.01 -0.36
C GLN A 96 -4.18 -14.31 -1.17
N TRP A 97 -5.32 -14.85 -1.60
CA TRP A 97 -5.35 -16.07 -2.40
C TRP A 97 -4.59 -15.91 -3.71
N PHE A 98 -4.67 -14.76 -4.39
CA PHE A 98 -3.87 -14.52 -5.59
C PHE A 98 -2.38 -14.55 -5.31
N ALA A 99 -1.89 -13.87 -4.27
CA ALA A 99 -0.47 -13.93 -3.91
C ALA A 99 -0.02 -15.36 -3.55
N LEU A 100 -0.80 -16.07 -2.72
CA LEU A 100 -0.40 -17.36 -2.16
C LEU A 100 -0.53 -18.50 -3.16
N SER A 101 -1.55 -18.46 -4.04
CA SER A 101 -1.74 -19.45 -5.10
C SER A 101 -0.59 -19.45 -6.10
N ALA A 102 0.07 -18.31 -6.29
CA ALA A 102 1.27 -18.19 -7.12
C ALA A 102 2.43 -19.10 -6.66
N PHE A 103 2.51 -19.41 -5.35
CA PHE A 103 3.60 -20.20 -4.76
C PHE A 103 3.16 -21.60 -4.32
N LEU A 104 1.93 -21.72 -3.81
CA LEU A 104 1.43 -22.94 -3.18
C LEU A 104 0.45 -23.71 -4.08
N GLY A 105 0.04 -23.13 -5.20
CA GLY A 105 -1.09 -23.61 -6.01
C GLY A 105 -2.45 -23.19 -5.42
N SER A 106 -3.51 -23.35 -6.21
CA SER A 106 -4.84 -22.80 -5.90
C SER A 106 -5.41 -23.28 -4.55
N LEU A 107 -5.39 -24.60 -4.28
CA LEU A 107 -5.98 -25.18 -3.07
C LEU A 107 -5.20 -24.81 -1.80
N ALA A 108 -3.89 -25.05 -1.78
CA ALA A 108 -3.07 -24.71 -0.62
C ALA A 108 -2.99 -23.19 -0.40
N GLY A 109 -2.98 -22.40 -1.48
CA GLY A 109 -3.11 -20.95 -1.42
C GLY A 109 -4.42 -20.51 -0.76
N ALA A 110 -5.55 -21.17 -1.06
CA ALA A 110 -6.84 -20.85 -0.45
C ALA A 110 -6.86 -21.16 1.05
N VAL A 111 -6.32 -22.31 1.45
CA VAL A 111 -6.16 -22.68 2.87
C VAL A 111 -5.29 -21.66 3.60
N ALA A 112 -4.15 -21.27 3.02
CA ALA A 112 -3.24 -20.29 3.61
C ALA A 112 -3.87 -18.88 3.68
N ALA A 113 -4.63 -18.46 2.67
CA ALA A 113 -5.37 -17.20 2.67
C ALA A 113 -6.45 -17.17 3.76
N ALA A 114 -7.22 -18.25 3.90
CA ALA A 114 -8.22 -18.40 4.96
C ALA A 114 -7.57 -18.37 6.35
N ALA A 115 -6.44 -19.06 6.54
CA ALA A 115 -5.67 -19.03 7.79
C ALA A 115 -5.14 -17.62 8.10
N GLY A 116 -4.60 -16.91 7.11
CA GLY A 116 -4.13 -15.53 7.27
C GLY A 116 -5.27 -14.55 7.61
N THR A 117 -6.41 -14.67 6.93
CA THR A 117 -7.61 -13.85 7.21
C THR A 117 -8.13 -14.14 8.63
N LEU A 118 -8.20 -15.42 9.03
CA LEU A 118 -8.58 -15.85 10.37
C LEU A 118 -7.63 -15.28 11.43
N LEU A 119 -6.33 -15.29 11.15
CA LEU A 119 -5.31 -14.72 12.03
C LEU A 119 -5.50 -13.21 12.21
N ALA A 120 -5.74 -12.46 11.13
CA ALA A 120 -6.04 -11.04 11.19
C ALA A 120 -7.36 -10.73 11.94
N TRP A 121 -8.34 -11.64 11.87
CA TRP A 121 -9.60 -11.50 12.61
C TRP A 121 -9.44 -11.79 14.11
N ARG A 122 -8.70 -12.84 14.48
CA ARG A 122 -8.57 -13.31 15.87
C ARG A 122 -7.49 -12.61 16.67
N VAL A 123 -6.41 -12.17 16.03
CA VAL A 123 -5.25 -11.58 16.71
C VAL A 123 -5.27 -10.07 16.49
N PRO A 124 -5.67 -9.26 17.49
CA PRO A 124 -5.79 -7.82 17.34
C PRO A 124 -4.43 -7.08 17.36
N ARG A 125 -3.35 -7.68 16.86
CA ARG A 125 -2.01 -7.06 16.83
C ARG A 125 -1.76 -6.33 15.49
N PRO A 126 -1.33 -5.06 15.48
CA PRO A 126 -1.04 -4.31 14.25
C PRO A 126 -0.06 -5.01 13.33
N ALA A 127 1.01 -5.59 13.88
CA ALA A 127 2.01 -6.33 13.11
C ALA A 127 1.41 -7.54 12.34
N VAL A 128 0.48 -8.26 12.96
CA VAL A 128 -0.21 -9.41 12.33
C VAL A 128 -1.09 -8.93 11.18
N ARG A 129 -1.87 -7.87 11.41
CA ARG A 129 -2.74 -7.30 10.38
C ARG A 129 -1.94 -6.71 9.24
N ASN A 130 -0.82 -6.04 9.51
CA ASN A 130 0.09 -5.55 8.49
C ASN A 130 0.69 -6.69 7.66
N ALA A 131 1.14 -7.78 8.29
CA ALA A 131 1.69 -8.93 7.55
C ALA A 131 0.62 -9.54 6.61
N VAL A 132 -0.60 -9.70 7.11
CA VAL A 132 -1.74 -10.20 6.31
C VAL A 132 -2.10 -9.23 5.19
N ALA A 133 -2.12 -7.93 5.48
CA ALA A 133 -2.37 -6.87 4.49
C ALA A 133 -1.27 -6.79 3.44
N VAL A 134 0.01 -6.99 3.79
CA VAL A 134 1.12 -7.05 2.82
C VAL A 134 0.87 -8.15 1.79
N VAL A 135 0.47 -9.34 2.25
CA VAL A 135 0.14 -10.47 1.35
C VAL A 135 -1.08 -10.14 0.48
N GLY A 136 -2.13 -9.54 1.05
CA GLY A 136 -3.33 -9.16 0.31
C GLY A 136 -3.06 -8.08 -0.75
N VAL A 137 -2.41 -6.99 -0.37
CA VAL A 137 -2.06 -5.88 -1.28
C VAL A 137 -1.11 -6.37 -2.38
N ALA A 138 -0.11 -7.17 -2.03
CA ALA A 138 0.78 -7.78 -3.02
C ALA A 138 0.02 -8.70 -3.97
N GLY A 139 -0.98 -9.44 -3.50
CA GLY A 139 -1.81 -10.30 -4.34
C GLY A 139 -2.68 -9.54 -5.33
N GLY A 140 -3.30 -8.43 -4.88
CA GLY A 140 -4.00 -7.50 -5.78
C GLY A 140 -3.06 -6.88 -6.82
N ALA A 141 -1.92 -6.35 -6.37
CA ALA A 141 -0.90 -5.79 -7.25
C ALA A 141 -0.35 -6.82 -8.24
N ALA A 142 -0.14 -8.07 -7.81
CA ALA A 142 0.34 -9.14 -8.66
C ALA A 142 -0.69 -9.57 -9.70
N LEU A 143 -1.97 -9.67 -9.32
CA LEU A 143 -3.05 -10.00 -10.23
C LEU A 143 -3.20 -8.93 -11.34
N PHE A 144 -3.27 -7.66 -10.96
CA PHE A 144 -3.37 -6.58 -11.93
C PHE A 144 -2.06 -6.41 -12.72
N GLY A 145 -0.90 -6.59 -12.09
CA GLY A 145 0.39 -6.58 -12.77
C GLY A 145 0.52 -7.70 -13.80
N ALA A 146 0.04 -8.90 -13.50
CA ALA A 146 0.00 -10.02 -14.44
C ALA A 146 -1.00 -9.81 -15.59
N SER A 147 -1.97 -8.91 -15.42
CA SER A 147 -3.08 -8.74 -16.36
C SER A 147 -3.05 -7.43 -17.17
N LEU A 148 -2.28 -6.42 -16.74
CA LEU A 148 -2.12 -5.14 -17.42
C LEU A 148 -0.76 -5.07 -18.10
N ALA A 149 -0.73 -4.61 -19.34
CA ALA A 149 0.53 -4.18 -19.94
C ALA A 149 1.08 -2.93 -19.21
N PRO A 150 2.41 -2.74 -19.16
CA PRO A 150 3.02 -1.66 -18.38
C PRO A 150 2.48 -0.27 -18.70
N ALA A 151 2.15 0.00 -19.96
CA ALA A 151 1.57 1.29 -20.39
C ALA A 151 0.20 1.58 -19.76
N TYR A 152 -0.68 0.57 -19.64
CA TYR A 152 -1.99 0.74 -19.02
C TYR A 152 -1.88 0.86 -17.50
N ALA A 153 -0.97 0.11 -16.89
CA ALA A 153 -0.64 0.28 -15.47
C ALA A 153 -0.13 1.70 -15.21
N ALA A 154 0.81 2.20 -16.03
CA ALA A 154 1.32 3.56 -15.94
C ALA A 154 0.20 4.62 -16.10
N GLY A 155 -0.71 4.43 -17.05
CA GLY A 155 -1.89 5.29 -17.21
C GLY A 155 -2.77 5.33 -15.95
N ALA A 156 -3.03 4.17 -15.33
CA ALA A 156 -3.77 4.10 -14.08
C ALA A 156 -3.05 4.84 -12.93
N LEU A 157 -1.71 4.76 -12.86
CA LEU A 157 -0.89 5.48 -11.88
C LEU A 157 -1.00 7.00 -12.05
N VAL A 158 -0.95 7.49 -13.29
CA VAL A 158 -1.11 8.92 -13.62
C VAL A 158 -2.50 9.41 -13.21
N LEU A 159 -3.56 8.67 -13.54
CA LEU A 159 -4.92 9.03 -13.16
C LEU A 159 -5.10 9.04 -11.64
N ALA A 160 -4.60 8.02 -10.93
CA ALA A 160 -4.68 7.94 -9.48
C ALA A 160 -3.90 9.07 -8.80
N ALA A 161 -2.69 9.39 -9.28
CA ALA A 161 -1.90 10.51 -8.78
C ALA A 161 -2.55 11.86 -9.05
N GLY A 162 -3.12 12.05 -10.26
CA GLY A 162 -3.83 13.28 -10.62
C GLY A 162 -5.07 13.49 -9.76
N TYR A 163 -5.84 12.43 -9.51
CA TYR A 163 -7.00 12.47 -8.61
C TYR A 163 -6.59 12.84 -7.18
N ASP A 164 -5.54 12.21 -6.63
CA ASP A 164 -5.05 12.48 -5.27
C ASP A 164 -4.54 13.92 -5.12
N ALA A 165 -3.76 14.40 -6.09
CA ALA A 165 -3.29 15.79 -6.12
C ALA A 165 -4.46 16.79 -6.20
N TYR A 166 -5.46 16.52 -7.05
CA TYR A 166 -6.65 17.36 -7.16
C TYR A 166 -7.48 17.34 -5.87
N ALA A 167 -7.67 16.16 -5.26
CA ALA A 167 -8.44 16.02 -4.04
C ALA A 167 -7.79 16.77 -2.86
N VAL A 168 -6.46 16.76 -2.77
CA VAL A 168 -5.71 17.45 -1.69
C VAL A 168 -5.56 18.94 -1.96
N TYR A 169 -5.02 19.33 -3.12
CA TYR A 169 -4.62 20.73 -3.39
C TYR A 169 -5.70 21.54 -4.12
N GLY A 170 -6.53 20.90 -4.94
CA GLY A 170 -7.50 21.57 -5.79
C GLY A 170 -8.83 21.83 -5.08
N SER A 171 -9.40 20.80 -4.46
CA SER A 171 -10.76 20.92 -3.90
C SER A 171 -10.82 21.63 -2.55
N GLY A 172 -9.70 21.72 -1.81
CA GLY A 172 -9.64 22.31 -0.45
C GLY A 172 -10.52 21.61 0.60
N HIS A 173 -11.37 20.65 0.19
CA HIS A 173 -12.43 20.04 0.99
C HIS A 173 -11.90 19.19 2.15
N MET A 174 -10.61 18.83 2.12
CA MET A 174 -9.92 18.09 3.16
C MET A 174 -9.59 18.94 4.40
N LEU A 175 -9.55 20.29 4.25
CA LEU A 175 -9.41 21.21 5.39
C LEU A 175 -10.77 21.44 6.09
N ASP A 176 -11.86 21.49 5.33
CA ASP A 176 -13.22 21.65 5.87
C ASP A 176 -13.79 20.34 6.48
N MET A 177 -13.32 19.18 6.04
CA MET A 177 -13.69 17.87 6.61
C MET A 177 -12.89 17.49 7.86
N ALA A 178 -11.78 18.16 8.14
CA ALA A 178 -10.92 17.88 9.29
C ALA A 178 -11.65 18.10 10.62
N ASP A 179 -12.60 19.04 10.70
CA ASP A 179 -13.44 19.29 11.88
C ASP A 179 -14.63 18.32 12.02
N ALA A 180 -14.98 17.56 10.97
CA ALA A 180 -16.14 16.66 10.97
C ALA A 180 -15.78 15.16 11.06
N SER A 181 -14.53 14.76 10.82
CA SER A 181 -14.17 13.34 10.61
C SER A 181 -13.22 12.72 11.64
N ALA A 182 -13.22 13.20 12.88
CA ALA A 182 -12.43 12.59 13.97
C ALA A 182 -12.90 11.15 14.36
N ASP A 183 -14.02 10.66 13.82
CA ASP A 183 -14.67 9.43 14.28
C ASP A 183 -14.64 8.26 13.26
N LEU A 184 -14.06 8.47 12.07
CA LEU A 184 -14.10 7.49 10.99
C LEU A 184 -12.82 6.64 10.95
N ARG A 185 -12.74 5.69 11.90
CA ARG A 185 -11.73 4.63 11.95
C ARG A 185 -11.92 3.63 10.82
N VAL A 186 -11.47 3.96 9.61
CA VAL A 186 -11.53 3.04 8.48
C VAL A 186 -10.25 2.19 8.43
N PRO A 187 -10.33 0.86 8.56
CA PRO A 187 -9.19 -0.04 8.53
C PRO A 187 -8.78 -0.32 7.08
N SER A 188 -8.14 0.65 6.41
CA SER A 188 -7.57 0.50 5.06
C SER A 188 -6.11 0.96 4.97
N MET A 189 -5.44 1.04 6.11
CA MET A 189 -4.07 1.56 6.25
C MET A 189 -3.15 0.53 6.93
N PHE A 190 -1.89 0.51 6.51
CA PHE A 190 -0.82 -0.08 7.29
C PHE A 190 -0.58 0.79 8.53
N VAL A 191 -0.44 0.15 9.69
CA VAL A 191 -0.31 0.84 10.97
C VAL A 191 1.01 0.47 11.60
N VAL A 192 1.95 1.40 11.68
CA VAL A 192 3.23 1.20 12.36
C VAL A 192 3.23 1.96 13.67
N PRO A 193 3.08 1.27 14.83
CA PRO A 193 3.20 1.89 16.15
C PRO A 193 4.55 2.60 16.29
N THR A 194 4.52 3.84 16.80
CA THR A 194 5.74 4.62 17.03
C THR A 194 6.22 4.52 18.48
N ASP A 195 5.36 4.04 19.38
CA ASP A 195 5.67 3.69 20.76
C ASP A 195 5.21 2.26 21.12
N ASP A 196 5.72 1.73 22.22
CA ASP A 196 5.42 0.37 22.69
C ASP A 196 4.09 0.31 23.48
N GLY A 197 3.46 1.47 23.73
CA GLY A 197 2.18 1.62 24.44
C GLY A 197 0.95 1.74 23.52
N TYR A 198 1.13 1.61 22.22
CA TYR A 198 0.08 1.78 21.22
C TYR A 198 -1.09 0.80 21.44
N ASP A 199 -2.25 1.37 21.77
CA ASP A 199 -3.54 0.66 21.82
C ASP A 199 -4.34 0.95 20.55
N ASP A 200 -4.48 -0.06 19.71
CA ASP A 200 -5.22 0.00 18.46
C ASP A 200 -6.73 0.22 18.67
N ALA A 201 -7.25 -0.06 19.87
CA ALA A 201 -8.62 0.26 20.25
C ALA A 201 -8.84 1.74 20.60
N ASN A 202 -7.77 2.52 20.80
CA ASN A 202 -7.81 3.95 21.15
C ASN A 202 -6.80 4.77 20.32
N ALA A 203 -6.62 4.40 19.04
CA ALA A 203 -5.74 5.13 18.13
C ALA A 203 -6.27 6.56 17.90
N THR A 204 -5.69 7.54 18.57
CA THR A 204 -5.88 8.97 18.28
C THR A 204 -4.97 9.35 17.12
N VAL A 205 -5.55 9.50 15.93
CA VAL A 205 -4.83 9.89 14.70
C VAL A 205 -4.46 11.38 14.72
N THR A 206 -5.11 12.17 15.58
CA THR A 206 -4.92 13.61 15.71
C THR A 206 -4.79 14.01 17.18
N GLY A 207 -3.57 14.23 17.64
CA GLY A 207 -3.27 14.89 18.91
C GLY A 207 -2.06 15.80 18.71
N GLU A 208 -1.95 16.87 19.50
CA GLU A 208 -0.87 17.89 19.40
C GLU A 208 0.55 17.36 19.73
N GLY A 209 0.77 16.03 19.73
CA GLY A 209 2.04 15.35 19.97
C GLY A 209 2.55 14.57 18.75
N THR A 210 3.65 13.82 18.91
CA THR A 210 4.07 12.82 17.91
C THR A 210 2.94 11.79 17.74
N PRO A 211 2.43 11.55 16.51
CA PRO A 211 1.36 10.60 16.29
C PRO A 211 1.74 9.22 16.85
N ALA A 212 0.84 8.55 17.57
CA ALA A 212 1.10 7.25 18.20
C ALA A 212 1.37 6.11 17.19
N ALA A 213 1.04 6.34 15.91
CA ALA A 213 1.37 5.47 14.81
C ALA A 213 1.62 6.26 13.52
N THR A 214 2.47 5.72 12.65
CA THR A 214 2.58 6.16 11.26
C THR A 214 1.67 5.29 10.40
N LEU A 215 0.84 5.95 9.58
CA LEU A 215 -0.13 5.30 8.70
C LEU A 215 0.30 5.40 7.23
N LEU A 216 0.06 4.35 6.46
CA LEU A 216 0.23 4.35 5.00
C LEU A 216 -1.01 3.72 4.35
N GLY A 217 -1.54 4.33 3.29
CA GLY A 217 -2.66 3.76 2.55
C GLY A 217 -2.29 2.44 1.87
N ALA A 218 -3.17 1.44 1.93
CA ALA A 218 -2.95 0.20 1.18
C ALA A 218 -2.86 0.46 -0.34
N GLY A 219 -3.62 1.44 -0.84
CA GLY A 219 -3.56 1.90 -2.24
C GLY A 219 -2.21 2.49 -2.64
N ASP A 220 -1.55 3.21 -1.72
CA ASP A 220 -0.24 3.84 -1.97
C ASP A 220 0.85 2.82 -2.26
N ALA A 221 0.73 1.61 -1.68
CA ALA A 221 1.62 0.48 -1.98
C ALA A 221 1.15 -0.32 -3.21
N LEU A 222 -0.17 -0.43 -3.42
CA LEU A 222 -0.76 -1.24 -4.50
C LEU A 222 -0.39 -0.75 -5.89
N PHE A 223 -0.61 0.54 -6.18
CA PHE A 223 -0.38 1.11 -7.51
C PHE A 223 1.07 0.97 -7.99
N PRO A 224 2.09 1.45 -7.27
CA PRO A 224 3.47 1.30 -7.74
C PRO A 224 3.89 -0.18 -7.83
N ALA A 225 3.39 -1.05 -6.93
CA ALA A 225 3.63 -2.49 -7.01
C ALA A 225 2.99 -3.16 -8.23
N MET A 226 1.82 -2.69 -8.66
CA MET A 226 1.17 -3.15 -9.89
C MET A 226 2.02 -2.84 -11.13
N LEU A 227 2.58 -1.63 -11.24
CA LEU A 227 3.48 -1.28 -12.34
C LEU A 227 4.78 -2.10 -12.29
N THR A 228 5.43 -2.20 -11.13
CA THR A 228 6.61 -3.04 -10.92
C THR A 228 6.34 -4.48 -11.35
N ALA A 229 5.23 -5.06 -10.90
CA ALA A 229 4.83 -6.43 -11.22
C ALA A 229 4.58 -6.61 -12.73
N SER A 230 3.91 -5.65 -13.37
CA SER A 230 3.64 -5.67 -14.82
C SER A 230 4.92 -5.66 -15.65
N VAL A 231 5.90 -4.83 -15.30
CA VAL A 231 7.22 -4.83 -15.96
C VAL A 231 7.96 -6.16 -15.68
N GLY A 232 7.84 -6.66 -14.44
CA GLY A 232 8.46 -7.92 -14.02
C GLY A 232 7.95 -9.17 -14.75
N VAL A 233 6.71 -9.16 -15.25
CA VAL A 233 6.17 -10.25 -16.07
C VAL A 233 6.91 -10.36 -17.40
N GLY A 234 7.23 -9.23 -18.04
CA GLY A 234 7.94 -9.20 -19.32
C GLY A 234 9.46 -9.35 -19.20
N ALA A 235 10.04 -8.98 -18.06
CA ALA A 235 11.49 -9.01 -17.83
C ALA A 235 11.87 -9.58 -16.45
N PRO A 236 11.48 -10.82 -16.12
CA PRO A 236 11.66 -11.39 -14.78
C PRO A 236 13.14 -11.45 -14.39
N GLY A 237 13.46 -10.98 -13.17
CA GLY A 237 14.82 -10.98 -12.63
C GLY A 237 15.77 -9.94 -13.23
N SER A 238 15.28 -9.07 -14.12
CA SER A 238 16.08 -8.02 -14.74
C SER A 238 16.16 -6.74 -13.89
N LEU A 239 17.18 -5.91 -14.17
CA LEU A 239 17.24 -4.54 -13.63
C LEU A 239 16.06 -3.68 -14.10
N ALA A 240 15.53 -3.95 -15.30
CA ALA A 240 14.35 -3.28 -15.84
C ALA A 240 13.12 -3.48 -14.94
N ALA A 241 12.92 -4.70 -14.42
CA ALA A 241 11.84 -5.01 -13.49
C ALA A 241 12.01 -4.33 -12.11
N ALA A 242 13.24 -4.03 -11.70
CA ALA A 242 13.52 -3.33 -10.46
C ALA A 242 13.37 -1.80 -10.56
N ALA A 243 13.40 -1.22 -11.77
CA ALA A 243 13.45 0.23 -11.92
C ALA A 243 12.20 0.97 -11.39
N PRO A 244 10.95 0.53 -11.65
CA PRO A 244 9.77 1.17 -11.06
C PRO A 244 9.74 1.04 -9.53
N LEU A 245 10.20 -0.11 -9.00
CA LEU A 245 10.36 -0.32 -7.56
C LEU A 245 11.33 0.70 -6.97
N LEU A 246 12.54 0.80 -7.52
CA LEU A 246 13.56 1.73 -7.03
C LEU A 246 13.08 3.18 -7.10
N GLY A 247 12.47 3.56 -8.23
CA GLY A 247 11.88 4.89 -8.39
C GLY A 247 10.80 5.18 -7.35
N SER A 248 9.91 4.23 -7.07
CA SER A 248 8.87 4.39 -6.05
C SER A 248 9.44 4.49 -4.62
N LEU A 249 10.55 3.83 -4.31
CA LEU A 249 11.24 3.95 -3.02
C LEU A 249 11.85 5.35 -2.85
N VAL A 250 12.43 5.90 -3.92
CA VAL A 250 12.90 7.29 -3.95
C VAL A 250 11.73 8.25 -3.75
N GLY A 251 10.61 8.00 -4.43
CA GLY A 251 9.36 8.76 -4.25
C GLY A 251 8.83 8.72 -2.82
N LEU A 252 8.79 7.53 -2.21
CA LEU A 252 8.39 7.35 -0.81
C LEU A 252 9.35 8.08 0.14
N ALA A 253 10.66 7.98 -0.08
CA ALA A 253 11.64 8.71 0.72
C ALA A 253 11.46 10.24 0.60
N ALA A 254 11.22 10.74 -0.61
CA ALA A 254 10.94 12.16 -0.83
C ALA A 254 9.66 12.61 -0.12
N LEU A 255 8.59 11.81 -0.17
CA LEU A 255 7.36 12.06 0.57
C LEU A 255 7.60 12.08 2.08
N GLN A 256 8.35 11.11 2.61
CA GLN A 256 8.68 11.05 4.04
C GLN A 256 9.50 12.28 4.49
N VAL A 257 10.44 12.74 3.66
CA VAL A 257 11.21 13.97 3.92
C VAL A 257 10.29 15.20 3.89
N LEU A 258 9.38 15.28 2.93
CA LEU A 258 8.44 16.40 2.80
C LEU A 258 7.52 16.48 4.01
N VAL A 259 6.87 15.36 4.38
CA VAL A 259 5.99 15.28 5.55
C VAL A 259 6.73 15.60 6.84
N HIS A 260 8.03 15.30 6.93
CA HIS A 260 8.83 15.67 8.09
C HIS A 260 9.18 17.17 8.13
N ARG A 261 9.32 17.81 6.97
CA ARG A 261 9.70 19.24 6.87
C ARG A 261 8.51 20.19 6.89
N VAL A 262 7.39 19.79 6.32
CA VAL A 262 6.21 20.63 6.14
C VAL A 262 5.05 20.02 6.91
N ARG A 263 4.51 20.76 7.88
CA ARG A 263 3.30 20.36 8.59
C ARG A 263 2.10 20.42 7.63
N GLY A 264 1.34 19.35 7.54
CA GLY A 264 0.10 19.31 6.74
C GLY A 264 -0.14 17.94 6.10
N VAL A 265 -1.37 17.75 5.61
CA VAL A 265 -1.74 16.59 4.78
C VAL A 265 -1.23 16.83 3.37
N HIS A 266 -0.50 15.85 2.82
CA HIS A 266 0.07 15.91 1.48
C HIS A 266 -0.48 14.76 0.64
N ALA A 267 -0.61 14.99 -0.67
CA ALA A 267 -0.95 13.94 -1.63
C ALA A 267 0.19 12.93 -1.70
N GLY A 268 -0.07 11.68 -1.33
CA GLY A 268 0.95 10.64 -1.26
C GLY A 268 1.23 10.01 -2.63
N LEU A 269 0.18 9.78 -3.42
CA LEU A 269 0.29 9.09 -4.71
C LEU A 269 1.15 9.84 -5.73
N PRO A 270 1.12 11.19 -5.86
CA PRO A 270 2.01 11.91 -6.77
C PRO A 270 3.49 11.62 -6.57
N PHE A 271 3.95 11.47 -5.32
CA PHE A 271 5.35 11.18 -5.03
C PHE A 271 5.71 9.73 -5.34
N VAL A 272 4.92 8.79 -4.83
CA VAL A 272 5.23 7.36 -4.95
C VAL A 272 4.98 6.85 -6.36
N ASN A 273 3.83 7.18 -6.96
CA ASN A 273 3.54 6.85 -8.36
C ASN A 273 4.44 7.62 -9.32
N GLY A 274 4.70 8.90 -9.05
CA GLY A 274 5.62 9.70 -9.86
C GLY A 274 7.03 9.10 -9.89
N GLY A 275 7.53 8.66 -8.73
CA GLY A 275 8.78 7.92 -8.64
C GLY A 275 8.77 6.60 -9.43
N ALA A 276 7.69 5.81 -9.30
CA ALA A 276 7.55 4.56 -10.04
C ALA A 276 7.53 4.78 -11.57
N LEU A 277 6.80 5.79 -12.02
CA LEU A 277 6.71 6.20 -13.43
C LEU A 277 8.06 6.69 -13.95
N ALA A 278 8.80 7.50 -13.18
CA ALA A 278 10.13 7.93 -13.56
C ALA A 278 11.09 6.74 -13.73
N GLY A 279 11.07 5.79 -12.78
CA GLY A 279 11.86 4.56 -12.88
C GLY A 279 11.52 3.72 -14.11
N TRP A 280 10.23 3.58 -14.43
CA TRP A 280 9.77 2.90 -15.64
C TRP A 280 10.20 3.62 -16.93
N LEU A 281 10.07 4.95 -16.98
CA LEU A 281 10.47 5.76 -18.14
C LEU A 281 11.97 5.64 -18.44
N VAL A 282 12.83 5.57 -17.42
CA VAL A 282 14.27 5.35 -17.62
C VAL A 282 14.53 4.03 -18.38
N VAL A 283 13.76 2.99 -18.09
CA VAL A 283 13.90 1.68 -18.76
C VAL A 283 13.38 1.74 -20.20
N VAL A 284 12.25 2.41 -20.43
CA VAL A 284 11.62 2.48 -21.76
C VAL A 284 12.41 3.35 -22.73
N LEU A 285 13.15 4.34 -22.22
CA LEU A 285 13.93 5.30 -23.02
C LEU A 285 15.40 4.90 -23.22
N ALA A 286 15.88 3.85 -22.54
CA ALA A 286 17.25 3.32 -22.63
C ALA A 286 17.34 2.19 -23.67
#